data_AF-A0A2E0XGY8-F1
#
_entry.id   AF-A0A2E0XGY8-F1
#
_cell.length_a   1.000
_cell.length_b   1.000
_cell.length_c   1.000
_cell.angle_alpha   90.00
_cell.angle_beta   90.00
_cell.angle_gamma   90.00
#
_symmetry.space_group_name_H-M   'P 1'
#
loop_
_entity.id
_entity.type
_entity.pdbx_description
1 polymer ?
#
loop_
_entity_poly.entity_id
_entity_poly.type
_entity_poly.pdbx_seq_one_letter_code
_entity_poly.pdbx_strand_id
1 'polypeptide(L)'
;MCNKLSLKVKFNTDDYPERKFFGLKKLLFHSMNNDYSLLRERLGYWIFREMGVMGPRSVHAIVKINGEVSGLYALVEEVDGRFTRTNFENGEGNLYKGIMPTDQGNNPYSEDEYRYVL
;
A
#
# COMPACT_ATOMS: atom_id res chain seq x y z
N MET A 1 -13.60 -5.39 17.81
CA MET A 1 -12.15 -5.30 17.55
C MET A 1 -11.81 -6.19 16.36
N CYS A 2 -11.13 -5.66 15.35
CA CYS A 2 -10.69 -6.47 14.20
C CYS A 2 -9.30 -7.05 14.49
N ASN A 3 -9.16 -8.37 14.50
CA ASN A 3 -7.92 -9.06 14.90
C ASN A 3 -6.84 -9.09 13.80
N LYS A 4 -7.15 -8.58 12.60
CA LYS A 4 -6.27 -8.65 11.43
C LYS A 4 -5.87 -7.24 11.00
N LEU A 5 -4.67 -6.81 11.40
CA LEU A 5 -4.14 -5.50 11.06
C LEU A 5 -3.37 -5.54 9.73
N SER A 6 -3.45 -4.45 8.96
CA SER A 6 -2.56 -4.24 7.82
C SER A 6 -1.13 -4.01 8.30
N LEU A 7 -0.15 -4.46 7.51
CA LEU A 7 1.27 -4.37 7.85
C LEU A 7 2.04 -3.61 6.78
N LYS A 8 2.97 -2.77 7.22
CA LYS A 8 4.01 -2.17 6.37
C LYS A 8 5.35 -2.73 6.82
N VAL A 9 5.92 -3.63 6.03
CA VAL A 9 7.18 -4.30 6.38
C VAL A 9 8.32 -3.59 5.67
N LYS A 10 9.28 -3.07 6.45
CA LYS A 10 10.50 -2.42 5.94
C LYS A 10 11.67 -3.39 6.07
N PHE A 11 12.42 -3.60 4.99
CA PHE A 11 13.58 -4.49 4.95
C PHE A 11 14.89 -3.78 5.27
N ASN A 12 14.99 -2.47 5.01
CA ASN A 12 16.16 -1.70 5.36
C ASN A 12 16.05 -1.13 6.77
N THR A 13 17.07 -1.37 7.58
CA THR A 13 17.24 -0.82 8.92
C THR A 13 18.44 0.13 8.93
N ASP A 14 18.69 0.78 10.06
CA ASP A 14 19.83 1.70 10.17
C ASP A 14 21.17 0.95 10.01
N ASP A 15 21.25 -0.29 10.51
CA ASP A 15 22.41 -1.17 10.31
C ASP A 15 22.54 -1.69 8.87
N TYR A 16 21.42 -1.72 8.12
CA TYR A 16 21.35 -2.29 6.77
C TYR A 16 20.58 -1.38 5.81
N PRO A 17 21.08 -0.16 5.54
CA PRO A 17 20.32 0.87 4.81
C PRO A 17 20.06 0.50 3.34
N GLU A 18 20.94 -0.33 2.76
CA GLU A 18 20.88 -0.79 1.37
C GLU A 18 20.08 -2.08 1.17
N ARG A 19 19.61 -2.72 2.26
CA ARG A 19 18.91 -4.00 2.17
C ARG A 19 17.60 -3.85 1.39
N LYS A 20 17.43 -4.73 0.41
CA LYS A 20 16.26 -4.77 -0.49
C LYS A 20 15.78 -6.21 -0.62
N PHE A 21 14.47 -6.36 -0.84
CA PHE A 21 13.81 -7.60 -1.19
C PHE A 21 13.23 -7.42 -2.60
N PHE A 22 13.77 -8.14 -3.58
CA PHE A 22 13.43 -7.98 -5.01
C PHE A 22 13.47 -6.50 -5.47
N GLY A 23 14.50 -5.76 -5.05
CA GLY A 23 14.67 -4.32 -5.38
C GLY A 23 13.84 -3.35 -4.52
N LEU A 24 12.93 -3.86 -3.68
CA LEU A 24 12.04 -3.07 -2.82
C LEU A 24 12.57 -2.98 -1.38
N LYS A 25 12.32 -1.87 -0.70
CA LYS A 25 12.74 -1.59 0.70
C LYS A 25 11.55 -1.80 1.63
N LYS A 26 10.33 -1.76 1.08
CA LYS A 26 9.08 -1.93 1.80
C LYS A 26 8.11 -2.76 0.97
N LEU A 27 7.28 -3.51 1.67
CA LEU A 27 6.09 -4.16 1.14
C LEU A 27 4.90 -3.82 2.02
N LEU A 28 3.73 -3.71 1.41
CA LEU A 28 2.47 -3.48 2.08
C LEU A 28 1.64 -4.76 2.06
N PHE A 29 1.09 -5.11 3.22
CA PHE A 29 0.17 -6.22 3.37
C PHE A 29 -1.15 -5.65 3.87
N HIS A 30 -2.09 -5.45 2.96
CA HIS A 30 -3.41 -4.91 3.29
C HIS A 30 -4.34 -6.04 3.75
N SER A 31 -4.98 -5.84 4.90
CA SER A 31 -5.84 -6.85 5.53
C SER A 31 -7.14 -7.08 4.77
N MET A 32 -7.59 -6.11 3.96
CA MET A 32 -8.84 -6.16 3.19
C MET A 32 -10.09 -6.45 4.05
N ASN A 33 -10.10 -6.05 5.33
CA ASN A 33 -11.15 -6.43 6.28
C ASN A 33 -12.57 -5.99 5.86
N ASN A 34 -12.67 -4.88 5.11
CA ASN A 34 -13.94 -4.33 4.64
C ASN A 34 -14.29 -4.74 3.19
N ASP A 35 -13.50 -5.64 2.59
CA ASP A 35 -13.76 -6.20 1.26
C ASP A 35 -14.11 -7.69 1.37
N TYR A 36 -15.40 -8.01 1.33
CA TYR A 36 -15.89 -9.40 1.37
C TYR A 36 -15.35 -10.28 0.24
N SER A 37 -14.96 -9.69 -0.90
CA SER A 37 -14.40 -10.45 -2.02
C SER A 37 -12.91 -10.74 -1.87
N LEU A 38 -12.21 -9.96 -1.03
CA LEU A 38 -10.75 -9.93 -0.93
C LEU A 38 -10.05 -9.63 -2.27
N LEU A 39 -10.75 -9.12 -3.28
CA LEU A 39 -10.24 -8.96 -4.63
C LEU A 39 -10.24 -7.52 -5.14
N ARG A 40 -11.03 -6.62 -4.54
CA ARG A 40 -11.31 -5.28 -5.11
C ARG A 40 -10.03 -4.49 -5.34
N GLU A 41 -9.12 -4.50 -4.37
CA GLU A 41 -7.87 -3.76 -4.49
C GLU A 41 -6.96 -4.32 -5.60
N ARG A 42 -6.73 -5.63 -5.60
CA ARG A 42 -5.88 -6.28 -6.62
C ARG A 42 -6.46 -6.10 -8.02
N LEU A 43 -7.76 -6.28 -8.18
CA LEU A 43 -8.46 -6.10 -9.46
C LEU A 43 -8.43 -4.63 -9.89
N GLY A 44 -8.64 -3.69 -8.97
CA GLY A 44 -8.56 -2.26 -9.25
C GLY A 44 -7.20 -1.86 -9.81
N TYR A 45 -6.11 -2.24 -9.14
CA TYR A 45 -4.76 -1.96 -9.66
C TYR A 45 -4.48 -2.68 -10.99
N TRP A 46 -5.01 -3.89 -11.18
CA TRP A 46 -4.87 -4.61 -12.44
C TRP A 46 -5.57 -3.87 -13.59
N ILE A 47 -6.84 -3.50 -13.43
CA ILE A 47 -7.60 -2.74 -14.43
C ILE A 47 -6.90 -1.42 -14.77
N PHE A 48 -6.41 -0.68 -13.78
CA PHE A 48 -5.66 0.56 -14.05
C PHE A 48 -4.47 0.32 -14.97
N ARG A 49 -3.67 -0.72 -14.71
CA ARG A 49 -2.53 -1.05 -15.57
C ARG A 49 -2.95 -1.48 -16.97
N GLU A 50 -4.03 -2.27 -17.10
CA GLU A 50 -4.58 -2.63 -18.42
C GLU A 50 -5.06 -1.41 -19.21
N MET A 51 -5.50 -0.35 -18.52
CA MET A 51 -5.87 0.94 -19.11
C MET A 51 -4.67 1.88 -19.36
N GLY A 52 -3.44 1.42 -19.12
CA GLY A 52 -2.23 2.24 -19.27
C GLY A 52 -1.98 3.23 -18.13
N VAL A 53 -2.76 3.18 -17.05
CA VAL A 53 -2.54 3.98 -15.85
C VAL A 53 -1.56 3.24 -14.93
N MET A 54 -0.45 3.88 -14.60
CA MET A 54 0.58 3.30 -13.74
C MET A 54 0.02 3.04 -12.34
N GLY A 55 -0.09 1.75 -11.98
CA GLY A 55 -0.57 1.30 -10.68
C GLY A 55 0.38 0.29 -10.04
N PRO A 56 0.44 0.18 -8.71
CA PRO A 56 1.34 -0.74 -8.01
C PRO A 56 1.05 -2.20 -8.39
N ARG A 57 2.09 -3.03 -8.41
CA ARG A 57 1.93 -4.48 -8.52
C ARG A 57 1.26 -5.03 -7.26
N SER A 58 0.36 -6.00 -7.43
CA SER A 58 -0.36 -6.61 -6.32
C SER A 58 -0.63 -8.10 -6.55
N VAL A 59 -0.38 -8.90 -5.50
CA VAL A 59 -0.66 -10.33 -5.43
C VAL A 59 -1.28 -10.69 -4.08
N HIS A 60 -1.78 -11.90 -3.94
CA HIS A 60 -2.21 -12.41 -2.63
C HIS A 60 -1.05 -13.10 -1.91
N ALA A 61 -0.98 -12.95 -0.59
CA ALA A 61 -0.01 -13.63 0.24
C ALA A 61 -0.65 -14.14 1.54
N ILE A 62 -0.28 -15.35 1.97
CA ILE A 62 -0.59 -15.83 3.33
C ILE A 62 0.52 -15.35 4.25
N VAL A 63 0.17 -14.56 5.26
CA VAL A 63 1.11 -14.05 6.25
C VAL A 63 1.09 -14.96 7.48
N LYS A 64 2.29 -15.39 7.90
CA LYS A 64 2.51 -16.09 9.16
C LYS A 64 3.41 -15.25 10.06
N ILE A 65 3.04 -15.09 11.32
CA ILE A 65 3.81 -14.34 12.32
C ILE A 65 4.15 -15.32 13.43
N ASN A 66 5.45 -15.50 13.72
CA ASN A 66 5.94 -16.45 14.73
C ASN A 66 5.38 -17.88 14.59
N GLY A 67 5.16 -18.33 13.35
CA GLY A 67 4.62 -19.66 13.04
C GLY A 67 3.09 -19.72 12.94
N GLU A 68 2.37 -18.74 13.46
CA GLU A 68 0.90 -18.69 13.43
C GLU A 68 0.37 -17.97 12.19
N VAL A 69 -0.70 -18.50 11.59
CA VAL A 69 -1.34 -17.89 10.41
C VAL A 69 -2.09 -16.64 10.84
N SER A 70 -1.63 -15.47 10.39
CA SER A 70 -2.32 -14.20 10.58
C SER A 70 -3.48 -14.04 9.59
N GLY A 71 -3.31 -14.51 8.35
CA GLY A 71 -4.39 -14.59 7.36
C GLY A 71 -3.93 -14.36 5.91
N LEU A 72 -4.89 -14.21 5.00
CA LEU A 72 -4.68 -13.88 3.59
C LEU A 72 -4.66 -12.36 3.38
N TYR A 73 -3.61 -11.81 2.80
CA TYR A 73 -3.43 -10.37 2.59
C TYR A 73 -3.28 -10.04 1.11
N ALA A 74 -3.64 -8.81 0.72
CA ALA A 74 -3.15 -8.23 -0.52
C ALA A 74 -1.74 -7.71 -0.27
N LEU A 75 -0.77 -8.36 -0.93
CA LEU A 75 0.61 -7.92 -0.99
C LEU A 75 0.74 -6.88 -2.10
N VAL A 76 0.97 -5.63 -1.73
CA VAL A 76 1.02 -4.47 -2.63
C VAL A 76 2.42 -3.86 -2.60
N GLU A 77 2.91 -3.49 -3.78
CA GLU A 77 4.11 -2.68 -3.96
C GLU A 77 3.94 -1.29 -3.33
N GLU A 78 4.92 -0.84 -2.54
CA GLU A 78 4.93 0.53 -2.03
C GLU A 78 5.16 1.50 -3.21
N VAL A 79 4.24 2.46 -3.37
CA VAL A 79 4.39 3.58 -4.30
C VAL A 79 5.39 4.57 -3.70
N ASP A 80 6.64 4.48 -4.14
CA ASP A 80 7.73 5.38 -3.75
C ASP A 80 8.63 5.74 -4.94
N GLY A 81 9.77 6.39 -4.68
CA GLY A 81 10.71 6.82 -5.73
C GLY A 81 11.20 5.69 -6.66
N ARG A 82 11.11 4.41 -6.28
CA ARG A 82 11.46 3.30 -7.18
C ARG A 82 10.31 2.91 -8.06
N PHE A 83 9.09 2.99 -7.55
CA PHE A 83 7.90 2.86 -8.36
C PHE A 83 7.94 3.92 -9.46
N THR A 84 8.22 5.18 -9.12
CA THR A 84 8.28 6.26 -10.12
C THR A 84 9.42 6.06 -11.12
N ARG A 85 10.64 5.71 -10.67
CA ARG A 85 11.76 5.40 -11.58
C ARG A 85 11.55 4.19 -12.49
N THR A 86 10.68 3.27 -12.11
CA THR A 86 10.38 2.08 -12.93
C THR A 86 9.29 2.37 -13.97
N ASN A 87 8.34 3.25 -13.67
CA ASN A 87 7.13 3.42 -14.45
C ASN A 87 7.08 4.72 -15.27
N PHE A 88 8.00 5.67 -15.05
CA PHE A 88 8.02 6.95 -15.75
C PHE A 88 9.42 7.27 -16.28
N GLU A 89 9.50 7.88 -17.46
CA GLU A 89 10.77 8.29 -18.08
C GLU A 89 11.56 9.27 -17.20
N ASN A 90 10.87 10.21 -16.54
CA ASN A 90 11.44 11.14 -15.56
C ASN A 90 10.90 10.85 -14.15
N GLY A 91 11.33 9.72 -13.57
CA GLY A 91 10.83 9.22 -12.28
C GLY A 91 11.46 9.84 -11.02
N GLU A 92 12.29 10.88 -11.14
CA GLU A 92 12.99 11.51 -10.00
C GLU A 92 12.28 12.73 -9.43
N GLY A 93 11.13 13.11 -10.00
CA GLY A 93 10.30 14.19 -9.50
C GLY A 93 9.67 13.92 -8.11
N ASN A 94 8.91 14.91 -7.63
CA ASN A 94 8.22 14.82 -6.36
C ASN A 94 7.03 13.85 -6.45
N LEU A 95 6.93 12.96 -5.45
CA LEU A 95 5.79 12.08 -5.26
C LEU A 95 4.95 12.59 -4.10
N TYR A 96 3.68 12.89 -4.37
CA TYR A 96 2.72 13.33 -3.37
C TYR A 96 1.66 12.25 -3.16
N LYS A 97 1.23 12.07 -1.92
CA LYS A 97 0.10 11.21 -1.57
C LYS A 97 -1.10 12.11 -1.26
N GLY A 98 -2.20 11.89 -1.96
CA GLY A 98 -3.47 12.54 -1.64
C GLY A 98 -3.88 12.23 -0.20
N ILE A 99 -4.23 13.27 0.56
CA ILE A 99 -4.91 13.14 1.84
C ILE A 99 -6.38 12.81 1.57
N MET A 100 -6.92 11.82 2.27
CA MET A 100 -8.33 11.44 2.24
C MET A 100 -8.70 10.84 3.60
N PRO A 101 -9.92 11.06 4.12
CA PRO A 101 -10.95 11.94 3.55
C PRO A 101 -10.57 13.44 3.66
N THR A 102 -11.09 14.26 2.75
CA THR A 102 -11.00 15.73 2.78
C THR A 102 -12.41 16.31 2.78
N ASP A 103 -12.57 17.52 3.32
CA ASP A 103 -13.85 18.23 3.24
C ASP A 103 -14.21 18.59 1.78
N GLN A 104 -15.39 19.19 1.58
CA GLN A 104 -15.84 19.63 0.24
C GLN A 104 -14.93 20.71 -0.38
N GLY A 105 -14.08 21.35 0.42
CA GLY A 105 -13.09 22.34 0.01
C GLY A 105 -11.69 21.77 -0.23
N ASN A 106 -11.52 20.44 -0.21
CA ASN A 106 -10.23 19.75 -0.33
C ASN A 106 -9.23 20.06 0.80
N ASN A 107 -9.72 20.51 1.96
CA ASN A 107 -8.92 20.65 3.16
C ASN A 107 -8.88 19.30 3.90
N PRO A 108 -7.76 18.94 4.53
CA PRO A 108 -7.74 17.85 5.49
C PRO A 108 -8.72 18.15 6.62
N TYR A 109 -9.52 17.15 7.01
CA TYR A 109 -10.29 17.23 8.24
C TYR A 109 -9.35 17.47 9.43
N SER A 110 -9.85 18.12 10.47
CA SER A 110 -9.09 18.21 11.72
C SER A 110 -8.91 16.82 12.35
N GLU A 111 -7.87 16.64 13.18
CA GLU A 111 -7.55 15.35 13.83
C GLU A 111 -8.77 14.74 14.55
N ASP A 112 -9.63 15.59 15.14
CA ASP A 112 -10.83 15.20 15.87
C ASP A 112 -11.98 14.73 14.96
N GLU A 113 -12.08 15.27 13.75
CA GLU A 113 -13.12 14.95 12.77
C GLU A 113 -12.85 13.61 12.05
N TYR A 114 -11.59 13.19 11.90
CA TYR A 114 -11.26 11.91 11.27
C TYR A 114 -11.95 10.70 11.92
N ARG A 115 -12.30 10.77 13.21
CA ARG A 115 -13.00 9.70 13.92
C ARG A 115 -14.45 9.51 13.47
N TYR A 116 -15.05 10.49 12.80
CA TYR A 116 -16.47 10.51 12.44
C TYR A 116 -16.73 10.41 10.92
N VAL A 117 -15.68 10.44 10.09
CA VAL A 117 -15.78 10.40 8.61
C VAL A 117 -15.42 9.02 8.04
N LEU A 118 -14.93 8.09 8.86
CA LEU A 118 -14.65 6.69 8.53
C LEU A 118 -15.68 5.75 9.18
#